data_AF-A0A6B2UKU6-F1
#
_entry.id   AF-A0A6B2UKU6-F1
#
_cell.length_a   1.000
_cell.length_b   1.000
_cell.length_c   1.000
_cell.angle_alpha   90.00
_cell.angle_beta   90.00
_cell.angle_gamma   90.00
#
_symmetry.space_group_name_H-M   'P 1'
#
loop_
_entity.id
_entity.type
_entity.pdbx_description
1 polymer ?
#
loop_
_entity_poly.entity_id
_entity_poly.type
_entity_poly.pdbx_seq_one_letter_code
_entity_poly.pdbx_strand_id
1 'polypeptide(L)'
;MTTDPMARLELAAHRHAEAAQALTAARDDLVVEIVAALRAVREDPALTVQTETDIARLTGWEVAELRRLAQEADLVGMDPA
;
A
#
# COMPACT_ATOMS: atom_id res chain seq x y z
N MET A 1 -12.43 21.19 35.54
CA MET A 1 -12.58 21.38 34.08
C MET A 1 -13.26 20.14 33.51
N THR A 2 -14.58 20.17 33.36
CA THR A 2 -15.33 19.17 32.60
C THR A 2 -15.18 19.50 31.12
N THR A 3 -14.25 18.85 30.43
CA THR A 3 -14.16 18.94 28.97
C THR A 3 -15.48 18.50 28.35
N ASP A 4 -16.08 19.38 27.56
CA ASP A 4 -17.28 19.13 26.77
C ASP A 4 -17.14 17.77 26.03
N PRO A 5 -18.04 16.80 26.28
CA PRO A 5 -18.06 15.53 25.56
C PRO A 5 -18.01 15.70 24.03
N MET A 6 -18.62 16.75 23.50
CA MET A 6 -18.62 17.02 22.06
C MET A 6 -17.23 17.42 21.55
N ALA A 7 -16.55 18.34 22.26
CA ALA A 7 -15.18 18.74 21.90
C ALA A 7 -14.19 17.57 21.92
N ARG A 8 -14.38 16.58 22.81
CA ARG A 8 -13.57 15.34 22.83
C ARG A 8 -13.88 14.43 21.63
N LEU A 9 -15.14 14.35 21.22
CA LEU A 9 -15.56 13.58 20.05
C LEU A 9 -15.02 14.20 18.76
N GLU A 10 -15.12 15.52 18.60
CA GLU A 10 -14.58 16.24 17.44
C GLU A 10 -13.07 16.02 17.30
N LEU A 11 -12.32 16.13 18.40
CA LEU A 11 -10.88 15.86 18.40
C LEU A 11 -10.56 14.39 18.03
N ALA A 12 -11.33 13.43 18.54
CA ALA A 12 -11.15 12.02 18.21
C ALA A 12 -11.47 11.74 16.73
N ALA A 13 -12.53 12.35 16.20
CA ALA A 13 -12.91 12.23 14.79
C ALA A 13 -11.85 12.84 13.86
N HIS A 14 -11.29 13.99 14.24
CA HIS A 14 -10.20 14.63 13.49
C HIS A 14 -8.95 13.74 13.44
N ARG A 15 -8.49 13.23 14.59
CA ARG A 15 -7.33 12.33 14.67
C ARG A 15 -7.54 11.04 13.90
N HIS A 16 -8.76 10.50 13.93
CA HIS A 16 -9.12 9.34 13.12
C HIS A 16 -9.00 9.64 11.63
N ALA A 17 -9.48 10.81 11.17
CA ALA A 17 -9.36 11.21 9.78
C ALA A 17 -7.90 11.41 9.35
N GLU A 18 -7.08 12.06 10.18
CA GLU A 18 -5.64 12.23 9.93
C GLU A 18 -4.92 10.87 9.84
N ALA A 19 -5.20 9.96 10.78
CA ALA A 19 -4.62 8.63 10.76
C ALA A 19 -5.05 7.82 9.53
N ALA A 20 -6.32 7.96 9.10
CA ALA A 20 -6.82 7.32 7.89
C ALA A 20 -6.09 7.86 6.64
N GLN A 21 -5.88 9.16 6.53
CA GLN A 21 -5.13 9.77 5.43
C GLN A 21 -3.67 9.31 5.42
N ALA A 22 -3.00 9.30 6.58
CA ALA A 22 -1.63 8.83 6.70
C ALA A 22 -1.50 7.34 6.34
N LEU A 23 -2.47 6.51 6.73
CA LEU A 23 -2.52 5.11 6.35
C LEU A 23 -2.73 4.93 4.85
N THR A 24 -3.58 5.75 4.22
CA THR A 24 -3.73 5.74 2.76
C THR A 24 -2.42 6.10 2.07
N ALA A 25 -1.76 7.19 2.46
CA ALA A 25 -0.48 7.57 1.88
C ALA A 25 0.60 6.47 2.02
N ALA A 26 0.71 5.87 3.21
CA ALA A 26 1.64 4.77 3.43
C ALA A 26 1.32 3.51 2.59
N ARG A 27 0.04 3.27 2.28
CA ARG A 27 -0.36 2.18 1.38
C ARG A 27 0.00 2.51 -0.06
N ASP A 28 -0.18 3.74 -0.49
CA ASP A 28 0.18 4.17 -1.84
C ASP A 28 1.69 4.05 -2.06
N ASP A 29 2.50 4.51 -1.10
CA ASP A 29 3.96 4.35 -1.12
C ASP A 29 4.36 2.87 -1.20
N LEU A 30 3.72 2.00 -0.41
CA LEU A 30 3.97 0.56 -0.45
C LEU A 30 3.63 -0.05 -1.82
N VAL A 31 2.53 0.37 -2.45
CA VAL A 31 2.15 -0.12 -3.79
C VAL A 31 3.21 0.27 -4.83
N VAL A 32 3.72 1.49 -4.78
CA VAL A 32 4.79 1.96 -5.70
C VAL A 32 6.03 1.05 -5.58
N GLU A 33 6.48 0.78 -4.36
CA GLU A 33 7.64 -0.08 -4.12
C GLU A 33 7.41 -1.54 -4.56
N ILE A 34 6.21 -2.08 -4.33
CA ILE A 34 5.84 -3.42 -4.80
C ILE A 34 5.91 -3.51 -6.32
N VAL A 35 5.32 -2.53 -7.01
CA VAL A 35 5.33 -2.49 -8.49
C VAL A 35 6.75 -2.38 -9.01
N ALA A 36 7.58 -1.52 -8.42
CA ALA A 36 8.98 -1.37 -8.79
C ALA A 36 9.74 -2.69 -8.63
N ALA A 37 9.57 -3.37 -7.50
CA ALA A 37 10.21 -4.66 -7.23
C ALA A 37 9.78 -5.74 -8.23
N LEU A 38 8.49 -5.84 -8.53
CA LEU A 38 7.96 -6.82 -9.49
C LEU A 38 8.44 -6.55 -10.92
N ARG A 39 8.55 -5.27 -11.33
CA ARG A 39 9.08 -4.91 -12.65
C ARG A 39 10.57 -5.23 -12.78
N ALA A 40 11.35 -5.02 -11.73
CA ALA A 40 12.80 -5.26 -11.75
C ALA A 40 13.17 -6.72 -12.04
N VAL A 41 12.28 -7.66 -11.70
CA VAL A 41 12.52 -9.11 -11.89
C VAL A 41 11.71 -9.73 -13.03
N ARG A 42 10.89 -8.95 -13.74
CA ARG A 42 9.90 -9.43 -14.72
C ARG A 42 10.48 -10.29 -15.84
N GLU A 43 11.74 -10.06 -16.23
CA GLU A 43 12.40 -10.82 -17.30
C GLU A 43 12.89 -12.21 -16.85
N ASP A 44 12.97 -12.45 -15.54
CA ASP A 44 13.33 -13.75 -14.95
C ASP A 44 12.11 -14.36 -14.24
N PRO A 45 11.50 -15.42 -14.82
CA PRO A 45 10.32 -16.05 -14.24
C PRO A 45 10.55 -16.67 -12.86
N ALA A 46 11.76 -17.19 -12.58
CA ALA A 46 12.06 -17.82 -11.30
C ALA A 46 12.20 -16.76 -10.20
N LEU A 47 12.88 -15.65 -10.50
CA LEU A 47 12.97 -14.50 -9.59
C LEU A 47 11.61 -13.84 -9.39
N THR A 48 10.79 -13.72 -10.44
CA THR A 48 9.43 -13.16 -10.35
C THR A 48 8.58 -13.90 -9.32
N VAL A 49 8.51 -15.23 -9.40
CA VAL A 49 7.72 -16.05 -8.46
C VAL A 49 8.24 -15.93 -7.03
N GLN A 50 9.56 -15.90 -6.85
CA GLN A 50 10.18 -15.73 -5.54
C GLN A 50 9.85 -14.36 -4.94
N THR A 51 10.01 -13.29 -5.72
CA THR A 51 9.70 -11.91 -5.29
C THR A 51 8.23 -11.74 -4.95
N GLU A 52 7.30 -12.27 -5.76
CA GLU A 52 5.87 -12.29 -5.44
C GLU A 52 5.59 -12.95 -4.08
N THR A 53 6.21 -14.11 -3.82
CA THR A 53 6.04 -14.86 -2.57
C THR A 53 6.61 -14.11 -1.37
N ASP A 54 7.78 -13.49 -1.52
CA ASP A 54 8.41 -12.71 -0.46
C ASP A 54 7.62 -11.44 -0.13
N ILE A 55 7.11 -10.73 -1.14
CA ILE A 55 6.23 -9.57 -0.94
C ILE A 55 4.95 -10.00 -0.22
N ALA A 56 4.30 -11.07 -0.67
CA ALA A 56 3.09 -11.62 -0.03
C ALA A 56 3.32 -11.93 1.45
N ARG A 57 4.49 -12.51 1.79
CA ARG A 57 4.88 -12.79 3.17
C ARG A 57 5.12 -11.53 4.00
N LEU A 58 5.71 -10.49 3.42
CA LEU A 58 6.00 -9.23 4.12
C LEU A 58 4.75 -8.39 4.37
N THR A 59 3.84 -8.33 3.40
CA THR A 59 2.65 -7.48 3.45
C THR A 59 1.42 -8.20 3.99
N GLY A 60 1.43 -9.53 3.98
CA GLY A 60 0.26 -10.36 4.26
C GLY A 60 -0.78 -10.33 3.14
N TRP A 61 -0.43 -9.82 1.95
CA TRP A 61 -1.31 -9.81 0.79
C TRP A 61 -1.18 -11.10 -0.02
N GLU A 62 -2.24 -11.44 -0.74
CA GLU A 62 -2.23 -12.57 -1.65
C GLU A 62 -1.43 -12.25 -2.91
N VAL A 63 -0.72 -13.24 -3.45
CA VAL A 63 0.03 -13.10 -4.72
C VAL A 63 -0.90 -12.64 -5.87
N ALA A 64 -2.15 -13.08 -5.87
CA ALA A 64 -3.14 -12.64 -6.85
C ALA A 64 -3.40 -11.13 -6.79
N GLU A 65 -3.38 -10.55 -5.59
CA GLU A 65 -3.55 -9.11 -5.40
C GLU A 65 -2.32 -8.33 -5.88
N LEU A 66 -1.11 -8.84 -5.63
CA LEU A 66 0.14 -8.26 -6.14
C LEU A 66 0.17 -8.21 -7.67
N ARG A 67 -0.28 -9.29 -8.33
CA ARG A 67 -0.37 -9.35 -9.80
C ARG A 67 -1.39 -8.37 -10.35
N ARG A 68 -2.53 -8.18 -9.67
CA ARG A 68 -3.54 -7.19 -10.04
C ARG A 68 -2.95 -5.78 -9.96
N LEU A 69 -2.24 -5.46 -8.87
CA LEU A 69 -1.59 -4.16 -8.69
C LEU A 69 -0.55 -3.88 -9.78
N ALA A 70 0.29 -4.86 -10.11
CA ALA A 70 1.27 -4.71 -11.19
C ALA A 70 0.60 -4.44 -12.56
N GLN A 71 -0.48 -5.16 -12.87
CA GLN A 71 -1.24 -4.94 -14.10
C GLN A 71 -1.89 -3.56 -14.14
N GLU A 72 -2.49 -3.12 -13.03
CA GLU A 72 -3.08 -1.78 -12.92
C GLU A 72 -2.04 -0.69 -13.06
N ALA A 73 -0.87 -0.85 -12.45
CA ALA A 73 0.24 0.10 -12.58
C ALA A 73 0.79 0.18 -14.00
N ASP A 74 0.83 -0.94 -14.73
CA ASP A 74 1.21 -0.98 -16.15
C ASP A 74 0.18 -0.28 -17.04
N LEU A 75 -1.11 -0.35 -16.70
CA LEU A 75 -2.19 0.34 -17.43
C LEU A 75 -2.19 1.86 -17.18
N VAL A 76 -1.85 2.28 -15.96
CA VAL A 76 -1.88 3.69 -15.55
C VAL A 76 -0.57 4.41 -15.87
N GLY A 77 0.50 3.68 -16.23
CA GLY A 77 1.83 4.26 -16.46
C GLY A 77 2.43 4.79 -15.16
N MET A 78 2.19 4.09 -14.05
CA MET A 78 2.71 4.47 -12.74
C MET A 78 4.22 4.17 -12.74
N ASP A 79 5.05 5.19 -12.95
CA ASP A 79 6.50 5.06 -12.83
C ASP A 79 6.93 5.37 -11.39
N PRO A 80 7.74 4.51 -10.75
CA PRO A 80 8.40 4.87 -9.49
C PRO A 80 9.35 6.05 -9.76
N ALA A 81 9.24 7.10 -8.94
CA ALA A 81 10.05 8.31 -9.03
C ALA A 81 11.52 8.10 -8.61
#